data_AF-A0A1S2R184-F1
#
_entry.id   AF-A0A1S2R184-F1
#
_cell.length_a   1.000
_cell.length_b   1.000
_cell.length_c   1.000
_cell.angle_alpha   90.00
_cell.angle_beta   90.00
_cell.angle_gamma   90.00
#
_symmetry.space_group_name_H-M   'P 1'
#
loop_
_entity.id
_entity.type
_entity.pdbx_description
1 polymer ?
#
loop_
_entity_poly.entity_id
_entity_poly.type
_entity_poly.pdbx_seq_one_letter_code
_entity_poly.pdbx_strand_id
1 'polypeptide(L)'
;MRIGIAEVEHCIASNHKDTYKQFYLEYEVLLFKTAFSLTQNSSMAEQLLLSVFRDLWEKPEMLKKTQEKFLSVFLLKLTMQNYQTKFLKQLN
;
A
#
# COMPACT_ATOMS: atom_id res chain seq x y z
N MET A 1 -9.37 -5.13 -15.65
CA MET A 1 -9.60 -3.72 -15.33
C MET A 1 -8.51 -3.33 -14.34
N ARG A 2 -7.74 -2.27 -14.59
CA ARG A 2 -6.70 -1.83 -13.64
C ARG A 2 -7.36 -0.91 -12.62
N ILE A 3 -7.29 -1.25 -11.34
CA ILE A 3 -7.94 -0.43 -10.31
C ILE A 3 -7.20 0.91 -10.18
N GLY A 4 -7.93 2.01 -10.31
CA GLY A 4 -7.42 3.37 -10.22
C GLY A 4 -7.55 3.99 -8.83
N ILE A 5 -6.89 5.14 -8.62
CA ILE A 5 -6.94 5.90 -7.35
C ILE A 5 -8.38 6.19 -6.91
N ALA A 6 -9.22 6.68 -7.85
CA ALA A 6 -10.61 7.01 -7.56
C ALA A 6 -11.46 5.78 -7.19
N GLU A 7 -11.17 4.63 -7.80
CA GLU A 7 -11.87 3.38 -7.50
C GLU A 7 -11.50 2.85 -6.12
N VAL A 8 -10.22 2.92 -5.74
CA VAL A 8 -9.79 2.60 -4.37
C VAL A 8 -10.41 3.55 -3.36
N GLU A 9 -10.41 4.85 -3.64
CA GLU A 9 -11.02 5.84 -2.75
C GLU A 9 -12.51 5.54 -2.53
N HIS A 10 -13.25 5.31 -3.61
CA HIS A 10 -14.67 4.99 -3.56
C HIS A 10 -14.94 3.68 -2.80
N CYS A 11 -14.09 2.66 -3.00
CA CYS A 11 -14.26 1.38 -2.31
C CYS A 11 -14.04 1.49 -0.80
N ILE A 12 -13.05 2.28 -0.36
CA ILE A 12 -12.80 2.51 1.07
C ILE A 12 -13.93 3.34 1.67
N ALA A 13 -14.33 4.43 1.01
CA ALA A 13 -15.42 5.29 1.48
C ALA A 13 -16.76 4.55 1.61
N SER A 14 -17.02 3.60 0.72
CA SER A 14 -18.25 2.79 0.71
C SER A 14 -18.14 1.50 1.55
N ASN A 15 -17.01 1.25 2.20
CA ASN A 15 -16.72 0.01 2.94
C ASN A 15 -16.92 -1.27 2.10
N HIS A 16 -16.62 -1.19 0.80
CA HIS A 16 -16.76 -2.30 -0.15
C HIS A 16 -15.56 -3.25 -0.04
N LYS A 17 -15.64 -4.18 0.91
CA LYS A 17 -14.56 -5.12 1.24
C LYS A 17 -14.14 -6.01 0.08
N ASP A 18 -15.06 -6.41 -0.80
CA ASP A 18 -14.74 -7.28 -1.93
C ASP A 18 -13.89 -6.56 -2.99
N THR A 19 -14.23 -5.31 -3.30
CA THR A 19 -13.42 -4.47 -4.19
C THR A 19 -12.06 -4.18 -3.57
N TYR A 20 -12.00 -3.94 -2.26
CA TYR A 20 -10.73 -3.77 -1.56
C TYR A 20 -9.87 -5.04 -1.57
N LYS A 21 -10.49 -6.22 -1.46
CA LYS A 21 -9.81 -7.51 -1.61
C LYS A 21 -9.27 -7.72 -3.02
N GLN A 22 -10.03 -7.35 -4.06
CA GLN A 22 -9.54 -7.40 -5.45
C GLN A 22 -8.34 -6.48 -5.65
N PHE A 23 -8.42 -5.26 -5.10
CA PHE A 23 -7.32 -4.32 -5.07
C PHE A 23 -6.08 -4.87 -4.37
N TYR A 24 -6.24 -5.54 -3.22
CA TYR A 24 -5.15 -6.22 -2.54
C TYR A 24 -4.46 -7.25 -3.45
N LEU A 25 -5.25 -8.15 -4.05
CA LEU A 25 -4.73 -9.21 -4.93
C LEU A 25 -4.04 -8.66 -6.19
N GLU A 26 -4.50 -7.52 -6.73
CA GLU A 26 -3.87 -6.89 -7.89
C GLU A 26 -2.44 -6.39 -7.60
N TYR A 27 -2.20 -5.91 -6.37
CA TYR A 27 -0.94 -5.26 -6.01
C TYR A 27 -0.06 -6.06 -5.05
N GLU A 28 -0.54 -7.16 -4.46
CA GLU A 28 0.19 -7.94 -3.44
C GLU A 28 1.57 -8.37 -3.93
N VAL A 29 1.68 -8.91 -5.15
CA VAL A 29 2.94 -9.45 -5.68
C VAL A 29 3.95 -8.34 -5.93
N LEU A 30 3.50 -7.21 -6.48
CA LEU A 30 4.37 -6.06 -6.75
C LEU A 30 4.92 -5.49 -5.45
N LEU A 31 4.03 -5.21 -4.50
CA LEU A 31 4.40 -4.56 -3.25
C LEU A 31 5.18 -5.50 -2.34
N PHE A 32 4.87 -6.80 -2.33
CA PHE A 32 5.68 -7.79 -1.62
C PHE A 32 7.11 -7.86 -2.17
N LYS A 33 7.27 -7.92 -3.50
CA LYS A 33 8.62 -7.92 -4.12
C LYS A 33 9.41 -6.67 -3.74
N THR A 34 8.77 -5.51 -3.76
CA THR A 34 9.39 -4.25 -3.33
C THR A 34 9.76 -4.29 -1.85
N ALA A 35 8.83 -4.67 -0.98
CA ALA A 35 9.05 -4.80 0.46
C ALA A 35 10.18 -5.80 0.78
N PHE A 36 10.24 -6.92 0.07
CA PHE A 36 11.31 -7.91 0.22
C PHE A 36 12.66 -7.36 -0.24
N SER A 37 12.72 -6.60 -1.34
CA SER A 37 13.97 -5.96 -1.78
C SER A 37 14.52 -4.96 -0.75
N LEU A 38 13.63 -4.28 -0.02
CA LEU A 38 14.00 -3.32 1.02
C LEU A 38 14.44 -4.00 2.32
N THR A 39 13.72 -5.04 2.74
CA THR A 39 13.89 -5.67 4.06
C THR A 39 14.84 -6.88 4.03
N GLN A 40 15.03 -7.50 2.87
CA GLN A 40 15.74 -8.78 2.69
C GLN A 40 15.23 -9.91 3.62
N ASN A 41 13.99 -9.79 4.11
CA ASN A 41 13.37 -10.68 5.07
C ASN A 41 11.88 -10.84 4.74
N SER A 42 11.43 -12.08 4.51
CA SER A 42 10.04 -12.35 4.10
C SER A 42 9.01 -11.90 5.13
N SER A 43 9.24 -12.19 6.41
CA SER A 43 8.33 -11.81 7.50
C SER A 43 8.21 -10.28 7.62
N MET A 44 9.34 -9.56 7.56
CA MET A 44 9.31 -8.09 7.55
C MET A 44 8.65 -7.52 6.29
N ALA A 45 8.84 -8.17 5.13
CA ALA A 45 8.19 -7.78 3.89
C ALA A 45 6.67 -7.93 3.97
N GLU A 46 6.16 -9.03 4.53
CA GLU A 46 4.73 -9.23 4.78
C GLU A 46 4.17 -8.16 5.73
N GLN A 47 4.87 -7.89 6.83
CA GLN A 47 4.45 -6.85 7.78
C GLN A 47 4.43 -5.46 7.14
N LEU A 48 5.44 -5.13 6.33
CA LEU A 48 5.51 -3.88 5.60
C LEU A 48 4.35 -3.78 4.59
N LEU A 49 4.08 -4.83 3.83
CA LEU A 49 2.95 -4.91 2.91
C LEU A 49 1.62 -4.66 3.63
N LEU A 50 1.38 -5.38 4.74
CA LEU A 50 0.18 -5.20 5.55
C LEU A 50 0.05 -3.77 6.08
N SER A 51 1.16 -3.13 6.45
CA SER A 51 1.15 -1.74 6.90
C SER A 51 0.71 -0.76 5.82
N VAL A 52 1.07 -1.02 4.55
CA VAL A 52 0.70 -0.16 3.40
C VAL A 52 -0.80 -0.22 3.17
N PHE A 53 -1.37 -1.44 3.11
CA PHE A 53 -2.81 -1.60 2.94
C PHE A 53 -3.58 -1.08 4.15
N ARG A 54 -3.10 -1.34 5.38
CA ARG A 54 -3.72 -0.80 6.59
C ARG A 54 -3.76 0.73 6.59
N ASP A 55 -2.63 1.38 6.31
CA ASP A 55 -2.58 2.85 6.27
C ASP A 55 -3.54 3.40 5.21
N LEU A 56 -3.64 2.73 4.06
CA LEU A 56 -4.53 3.14 3.00
C LEU A 56 -6.01 3.01 3.43
N TRP A 57 -6.36 1.94 4.12
CA TRP A 57 -7.71 1.71 4.65
C TRP A 57 -8.07 2.72 5.76
N GLU A 58 -7.14 2.99 6.66
CA GLU A 58 -7.34 3.91 7.80
C GLU A 58 -7.29 5.38 7.40
N LYS A 59 -6.53 5.73 6.34
CA LYS A 59 -6.25 7.09 5.90
C LYS A 59 -6.47 7.28 4.39
N PRO A 60 -7.71 7.06 3.88
CA PRO A 60 -8.00 7.18 2.45
C PRO A 60 -7.76 8.60 1.91
N GLU A 61 -7.72 9.64 2.75
CA GLU A 61 -7.41 11.00 2.34
C GLU A 61 -5.99 11.16 1.74
N MET A 62 -5.09 10.21 1.96
CA MET A 62 -3.78 10.18 1.30
C MET A 62 -3.91 10.01 -0.22
N LEU A 63 -4.96 9.33 -0.70
CA LEU A 63 -5.26 9.19 -2.12
C LEU A 63 -5.70 10.52 -2.75
N LYS A 64 -6.41 11.35 -1.98
CA LYS A 64 -6.85 12.69 -2.44
C LYS A 64 -5.71 13.69 -2.52
N LYS A 65 -4.72 13.55 -1.64
CA LYS A 65 -3.58 14.45 -1.54
C LYS A 65 -2.44 14.09 -2.48
N THR A 66 -2.48 12.92 -3.11
CA THR A 66 -1.40 12.49 -3.99
C THR A 66 -1.48 13.19 -5.34
N GLN A 67 -0.31 13.53 -5.88
CA GLN A 67 -0.15 14.04 -7.26
C GLN A 67 0.19 12.90 -8.24
N GLU A 68 0.28 11.67 -7.76
CA GLU A 68 0.62 10.54 -8.61
C GLU A 68 -0.51 10.23 -9.61
N LYS A 69 -0.13 10.14 -10.88
CA LYS A 69 -1.07 9.74 -11.95
C LYS A 69 -1.47 8.26 -11.85
N PHE A 70 -0.58 7.41 -11.34
CA PHE A 70 -0.75 5.98 -11.30
C PHE A 70 -0.77 5.48 -9.85
N LEU A 71 -1.78 4.67 -9.53
CA LEU A 71 -1.92 4.05 -8.22
C LEU A 71 -0.69 3.21 -7.85
N SER A 72 -0.11 2.48 -8.81
CA SER A 72 1.12 1.71 -8.59
C SER A 72 2.27 2.58 -8.08
N VAL A 73 2.46 3.77 -8.64
CA VAL A 73 3.54 4.69 -8.23
C VAL A 73 3.27 5.21 -6.82
N PHE A 74 2.03 5.57 -6.52
CA PHE A 74 1.62 5.97 -5.17
C PHE A 74 1.91 4.86 -4.14
N LEU A 75 1.52 3.62 -4.42
CA LEU A 75 1.71 2.50 -3.49
C LEU A 75 3.18 2.14 -3.28
N LEU A 76 4.01 2.22 -4.34
CA LEU A 76 5.45 2.03 -4.21
C LEU A 76 6.07 3.10 -3.31
N LYS A 77 5.69 4.37 -3.49
CA LYS A 77 6.13 5.48 -2.62
C LYS A 77 5.69 5.27 -1.17
N LEU A 78 4.43 4.88 -0.95
CA LEU A 78 3.91 4.58 0.38
C LEU A 78 4.66 3.42 1.04
N THR A 79 5.00 2.38 0.28
CA THR A 79 5.82 1.24 0.76
C THR A 79 7.18 1.71 1.23
N MET A 80 7.87 2.55 0.45
CA MET A 80 9.18 3.10 0.82
C MET A 80 9.09 4.00 2.06
N GLN A 81 8.05 4.84 2.14
CA GLN A 81 7.81 5.71 3.30
C GLN A 81 7.54 4.90 4.57
N ASN A 82 6.74 3.84 4.48
CA ASN A 82 6.45 2.96 5.61
C ASN A 82 7.70 2.22 6.08
N TYR A 83 8.54 1.76 5.14
CA TYR A 83 9.83 1.16 5.48
C TYR A 83 10.72 2.13 6.27
N GLN A 84 10.87 3.36 5.78
CA GLN A 84 11.69 4.39 6.42
C GLN A 84 11.16 4.81 7.79
N THR A 85 9.84 4.94 7.94
CA THR A 85 9.23 5.50 9.15
C THR A 85 8.95 4.46 10.23
N LYS A 86 8.62 3.23 9.85
CA LYS A 86 8.17 2.19 10.80
C LYS A 86 9.21 1.10 11.03
N PHE A 87 10.02 0.76 10.04
CA PHE A 87 10.96 -0.37 10.12
C PHE A 87 12.39 0.07 10.41
N LEU A 88 12.89 1.11 9.74
CA LEU A 88 14.23 1.64 10.03
C LEU A 88 14.32 2.31 11.41
N LYS A 89 13.23 2.90 11.91
CA LYS A 89 13.19 3.50 13.25
C LYS A 89 13.18 2.47 14.40
N GLN A 90 12.92 1.20 14.11
CA GLN A 90 12.95 0.14 15.13
C GLN A 90 14.35 -0.48 15.29
N LEU A 91 15.28 -0.16 14.38
CA LEU A 91 16.66 -0.67 14.38
C LEU A 91 17.67 0.29 15.04
N ASN A 92 17.23 1.49 15.45
CA ASN A 92 18.02 2.51 16.16
C ASN A 92 17.38 2.78 17.54
#